data_AF-A0A935IJU4-F1
#
_entry.id   AF-A0A935IJU4-F1
#
_cell.length_a   1.000
_cell.length_b   1.000
_cell.length_c   1.000
_cell.angle_alpha   90.00
_cell.angle_beta   90.00
_cell.angle_gamma   90.00
#
_symmetry.space_group_name_H-M   'P 1'
#
loop_
_entity.id
_entity.type
_entity.pdbx_description
1 polymer ?
#
loop_
_entity_poly.entity_id
_entity_poly.type
_entity_poly.pdbx_seq_one_letter_code
_entity_poly.pdbx_strand_id
1 'polypeptide(L)'
;MHRGSLTIRSRRAVLGVLCAATLTGCTAHSMHWPWGHRRAAAPPQPVSELRLEPAQGSTVVATVGGIEQFRERNTLVLDLHNVAHSGAVVLRPGPGRNWPVRLAFRVLPGRFAVLEVRGEERVIFQIPPEGADPIELQLGPGVYSSRTARLELEWGSGQSGGPVR
;
A
#
# COMPACT_ATOMS: atom_id res chain seq x y z
N MET A 1 17.67 51.33 43.18
CA MET A 1 18.07 50.32 44.19
C MET A 1 17.47 50.72 45.53
N HIS A 2 16.43 50.03 46.01
CA HIS A 2 16.30 49.55 47.40
C HIS A 2 14.92 48.92 47.62
N ARG A 3 14.94 47.62 47.96
CA ARG A 3 13.84 46.87 48.56
C ARG A 3 13.59 47.37 49.98
N GLY A 4 12.35 47.33 50.45
CA GLY A 4 12.00 47.55 51.85
C GLY A 4 10.55 47.19 52.16
N SER A 5 10.35 45.95 52.58
CA SER A 5 9.07 45.35 53.01
C SER A 5 8.64 45.90 54.37
N LEU A 6 7.33 46.15 54.59
CA LEU A 6 6.73 46.26 55.93
C LEU A 6 5.23 45.87 55.92
N THR A 7 5.05 44.63 56.35
CA THR A 7 3.99 43.98 57.14
C THR A 7 2.74 44.77 57.62
N ILE A 8 1.57 44.21 57.25
CA ILE A 8 0.49 43.65 58.13
C ILE A 8 -0.13 44.56 59.23
N ARG A 9 -1.44 44.88 59.15
CA ARG A 9 -2.56 44.17 59.84
C ARG A 9 -3.93 44.89 59.69
N SER A 10 -4.82 44.25 58.95
CA SER A 10 -6.27 44.06 59.16
C SER A 10 -7.15 45.16 59.80
N ARG A 11 -8.23 45.51 59.09
CA ARG A 11 -9.57 45.54 59.68
C ARG A 11 -10.55 44.77 58.81
N ARG A 12 -11.27 43.87 59.47
CA ARG A 12 -12.27 42.93 58.95
C ARG A 12 -13.62 43.63 58.77
N ALA A 13 -14.35 43.28 57.71
CA ALA A 13 -15.82 43.16 57.64
C ALA A 13 -16.10 42.55 56.25
N VAL A 14 -16.18 41.23 56.07
CA VAL A 14 -17.30 40.30 56.32
C VAL A 14 -18.57 40.68 55.53
N LEU A 15 -19.15 39.64 54.93
CA LEU A 15 -20.35 39.52 54.08
C LEU A 15 -20.09 39.78 52.59
N GLY A 16 -20.23 38.82 51.68
CA GLY A 16 -20.77 37.47 51.76
C GLY A 16 -21.56 37.18 50.48
N VAL A 17 -21.48 35.92 50.01
CA VAL A 17 -22.38 35.27 49.04
C VAL A 17 -22.18 35.71 47.57
N LEU A 18 -22.15 34.87 46.54
CA LEU A 18 -21.90 33.45 46.28
C LEU A 18 -22.03 33.34 44.73
N CYS A 19 -21.23 32.48 44.09
CA CYS A 19 -21.49 31.81 42.80
C CYS A 19 -21.96 32.64 41.57
N ALA A 20 -21.15 32.66 40.51
CA ALA A 20 -21.40 31.85 39.30
C ALA A 20 -20.42 32.21 38.17
N ALA A 21 -19.75 31.19 37.66
CA ALA A 21 -18.96 31.21 36.44
C ALA A 21 -19.85 31.23 35.19
N THR A 22 -19.34 31.78 34.09
CA THR A 22 -19.40 31.25 32.68
C THR A 22 -18.93 32.38 31.75
N LEU A 23 -17.74 32.34 31.13
CA LEU A 23 -17.43 31.66 29.87
C LEU A 23 -18.47 31.87 28.76
N THR A 24 -18.38 33.00 28.07
CA THR A 24 -19.03 33.23 26.77
C THR A 24 -17.98 33.07 25.67
N GLY A 25 -17.77 31.82 25.26
CA GLY A 25 -17.19 31.51 23.95
C GLY A 25 -18.29 31.67 22.90
N CYS A 26 -18.03 32.50 21.88
CA CYS A 26 -18.94 32.68 20.76
C CYS A 26 -18.97 31.42 19.90
N THR A 27 -20.13 30.77 19.92
CA THR A 27 -20.51 29.62 19.12
C THR A 27 -20.58 29.99 17.64
N ALA A 28 -19.61 29.56 16.84
CA ALA A 28 -19.85 29.30 15.43
C ALA A 28 -20.67 28.00 15.35
N HIS A 29 -21.96 28.13 15.11
CA HIS A 29 -22.86 27.00 14.85
C HIS A 29 -22.51 26.35 13.51
N SER A 30 -21.67 25.32 13.54
CA SER A 30 -21.72 24.26 12.54
C SER A 30 -22.60 23.14 13.09
N MET A 31 -23.72 22.89 12.41
CA MET A 31 -24.62 21.78 12.70
C MET A 31 -23.83 20.46 12.68
N HIS A 32 -23.65 19.86 13.85
CA HIS A 32 -22.99 18.57 14.00
C HIS A 32 -23.95 17.46 13.57
N TRP A 33 -23.81 16.97 12.34
CA TRP A 33 -24.52 15.76 11.94
C TRP A 33 -23.81 14.55 12.55
N PRO A 34 -24.46 13.73 13.41
CA PRO A 34 -23.80 12.67 14.17
C PRO A 34 -23.28 11.50 13.30
N TRP A 35 -23.55 11.53 11.99
CA TRP A 35 -23.15 10.49 11.03
C TRP A 35 -22.33 11.03 9.83
N GLY A 36 -21.85 12.29 9.90
CA GLY A 36 -21.41 13.03 8.72
C GLY A 36 -19.90 13.05 8.39
N HIS A 37 -19.03 12.53 9.24
CA HIS A 37 -17.59 12.50 8.96
C HIS A 37 -17.15 11.07 8.61
N ARG A 38 -17.41 10.64 7.37
CA ARG A 38 -16.71 9.48 6.83
C ARG A 38 -15.25 9.91 6.66
N ARG A 39 -14.42 9.64 7.67
CA ARG A 39 -12.96 9.81 7.60
C ARG A 39 -12.51 9.08 6.34
N ALA A 40 -11.91 9.81 5.40
CA ALA A 40 -11.33 9.21 4.22
C ALA A 40 -10.39 8.08 4.68
N ALA A 41 -10.53 6.89 4.09
CA ALA A 41 -9.65 5.79 4.42
C ALA A 41 -8.21 6.24 4.14
N ALA A 42 -7.30 5.95 5.08
CA ALA A 42 -5.89 6.21 4.84
C ALA A 42 -5.43 5.45 3.59
N PRO A 43 -4.53 6.00 2.76
CA PRO A 43 -3.97 5.29 1.62
C PRO A 43 -3.37 3.95 2.05
N PRO A 44 -3.47 2.89 1.21
CA PRO A 44 -2.87 1.61 1.52
C PRO A 44 -1.36 1.77 1.68
N GLN A 45 -0.82 1.24 2.77
CA GLN A 45 0.61 1.31 3.06
C GLN A 45 1.37 0.22 2.29
N PRO A 46 2.52 0.54 1.68
CA PRO A 46 3.40 -0.47 1.10
C PRO A 46 3.87 -1.48 2.16
N VAL A 47 3.95 -2.74 1.77
CA VAL A 47 4.46 -3.86 2.58
C VAL A 47 5.64 -4.53 1.89
N SER A 48 6.29 -5.47 2.57
CA SER A 48 7.35 -6.29 1.99
C SER A 48 7.20 -7.72 2.50
N GLU A 49 6.39 -8.50 1.78
CA GLU A 49 6.08 -9.89 2.14
C GLU A 49 6.79 -10.89 1.26
N LEU A 50 6.91 -10.57 -0.04
CA LEU A 50 7.73 -11.30 -0.97
C LEU A 50 9.09 -10.62 -1.11
N ARG A 51 10.12 -11.43 -1.28
CA ARG A 51 11.41 -10.97 -1.77
C ARG A 51 11.37 -10.99 -3.30
N LEU A 52 11.81 -9.88 -3.89
CA LEU A 52 11.99 -9.75 -5.33
C LEU A 52 13.48 -9.88 -5.63
N GLU A 53 13.81 -10.75 -6.55
CA GLU A 53 15.18 -10.98 -7.00
C GLU A 53 15.26 -10.79 -8.53
N PRO A 54 16.35 -10.22 -9.07
CA PRO A 54 16.54 -10.15 -10.51
C PRO A 54 16.46 -11.56 -11.13
N ALA A 55 15.67 -11.72 -12.20
CA ALA A 55 15.60 -12.99 -12.90
C ALA A 55 16.93 -13.32 -13.58
N GLN A 56 17.53 -14.45 -13.21
CA GLN A 56 18.75 -14.95 -13.84
C GLN A 56 18.39 -15.85 -15.01
N GLY A 57 18.98 -15.63 -16.19
CA GLY A 57 18.75 -16.47 -17.37
C GLY A 57 17.47 -16.17 -18.16
N SER A 58 16.73 -15.09 -17.84
CA SER A 58 15.73 -14.55 -18.77
C SER A 58 16.44 -13.82 -19.91
N THR A 59 15.87 -13.90 -21.12
CA THR A 59 16.32 -13.12 -22.28
C THR A 59 15.92 -11.65 -22.17
N VAL A 60 15.10 -11.31 -21.17
CA VAL A 60 14.59 -9.96 -20.91
C VAL A 60 15.36 -9.34 -19.73
N VAL A 61 15.47 -8.01 -19.70
CA VAL A 61 16.20 -7.26 -18.67
C VAL A 61 15.65 -7.59 -17.27
N ALA A 62 16.50 -8.15 -16.42
CA ALA A 62 16.16 -8.43 -15.04
C ALA A 62 15.98 -7.11 -14.26
N THR A 63 14.81 -6.88 -13.64
CA THR A 63 14.56 -5.65 -12.88
C THR A 63 13.67 -5.91 -11.67
N VAL A 64 13.99 -5.22 -10.57
CA VAL A 64 13.19 -5.19 -9.34
C VAL A 64 12.58 -3.80 -9.11
N GLY A 65 13.11 -2.77 -9.79
CA GLY A 65 12.67 -1.39 -9.59
C GLY A 65 11.26 -1.13 -10.13
N GLY A 66 10.50 -0.32 -9.41
CA GLY A 66 9.15 0.09 -9.80
C GLY A 66 8.04 -0.92 -9.46
N ILE A 67 8.36 -1.97 -8.69
CA ILE A 67 7.38 -2.93 -8.17
C ILE A 67 7.15 -2.66 -6.69
N GLU A 68 5.92 -2.31 -6.32
CA GLU A 68 5.50 -2.14 -4.93
C GLU A 68 4.57 -3.29 -4.50
N GLN A 69 4.47 -3.55 -3.18
CA GLN A 69 3.56 -4.55 -2.65
C GLN A 69 2.56 -3.90 -1.72
N PHE A 70 1.29 -4.23 -1.87
CA PHE A 70 0.21 -3.73 -1.02
C PHE A 70 -0.61 -4.88 -0.48
N ARG A 71 -1.17 -4.71 0.72
CA ARG A 71 -2.07 -5.70 1.30
C ARG A 71 -3.50 -5.20 1.26
N GLU A 72 -4.33 -5.95 0.54
CA GLU A 72 -5.75 -5.70 0.40
C GLU A 72 -6.53 -6.87 0.97
N ARG A 73 -6.99 -6.72 2.22
CA ARG A 73 -7.63 -7.79 3.00
C ARG A 73 -6.72 -9.03 3.09
N ASN A 74 -7.02 -10.07 2.32
CA ASN A 74 -6.29 -11.35 2.27
C ASN A 74 -5.48 -11.53 0.98
N THR A 75 -5.38 -10.49 0.14
CA THR A 75 -4.64 -10.52 -1.13
C THR A 75 -3.41 -9.64 -1.01
N LEU A 76 -2.26 -10.21 -1.37
CA LEU A 76 -1.06 -9.44 -1.64
C LEU A 76 -1.12 -8.99 -3.11
N VAL A 77 -1.11 -7.69 -3.33
CA VAL A 77 -1.09 -7.08 -4.66
C VAL A 77 0.33 -6.64 -4.95
N LEU A 78 0.90 -7.12 -6.07
CA LEU A 78 2.13 -6.56 -6.63
C LEU A 78 1.73 -5.51 -7.65
N ASP A 79 2.13 -4.28 -7.41
CA ASP A 79 1.87 -3.18 -8.33
C ASP A 79 3.01 -3.07 -9.35
N LEU A 80 2.67 -3.35 -10.60
CA LEU A 80 3.56 -3.29 -11.74
C LEU A 80 3.30 -2.05 -12.61
N HIS A 81 2.42 -1.12 -12.21
CA HIS A 81 2.06 0.02 -13.06
C HIS A 81 3.24 0.92 -13.49
N ASN A 82 4.34 0.90 -12.71
CA ASN A 82 5.50 1.76 -12.85
C ASN A 82 6.74 1.02 -13.38
N VAL A 83 6.62 -0.27 -13.73
CA VAL A 83 7.74 -1.04 -14.29
C VAL A 83 8.10 -0.60 -15.71
N ALA A 84 9.25 -1.01 -16.23
CA ALA A 84 9.61 -0.80 -17.63
C ALA A 84 8.69 -1.59 -18.58
N HIS A 85 8.69 -1.28 -19.88
CA HIS A 85 7.86 -1.97 -20.89
C HIS A 85 8.17 -3.47 -21.03
N SER A 86 9.36 -3.91 -20.60
CA SER A 86 9.71 -5.32 -20.51
C SER A 86 10.60 -5.56 -19.30
N GLY A 87 10.53 -6.76 -18.75
CA GLY A 87 11.38 -7.15 -17.64
C GLY A 87 11.07 -8.54 -17.11
N ALA A 88 11.92 -9.00 -16.21
CA ALA A 88 11.71 -10.25 -15.50
C ALA A 88 12.16 -10.15 -14.04
N VAL A 89 11.42 -10.79 -13.14
CA VAL A 89 11.71 -10.86 -11.71
C VAL A 89 11.35 -12.24 -11.13
N VAL A 90 12.12 -12.67 -10.14
CA VAL A 90 11.84 -13.88 -9.35
C VAL A 90 11.25 -13.45 -8.02
N LEU A 91 10.11 -14.05 -7.67
CA LEU A 91 9.43 -13.84 -6.39
C LEU A 91 9.69 -15.04 -5.47
N ARG A 92 9.97 -14.77 -4.20
CA ARG A 92 10.03 -15.77 -3.13
C ARG A 92 9.31 -15.27 -1.88
N PRO A 93 8.81 -16.15 -1.00
CA PRO A 93 8.38 -15.72 0.33
C PRO A 93 9.52 -15.00 1.05
N GLY A 94 9.20 -13.94 1.79
CA GLY A 94 10.16 -13.28 2.66
C GLY A 94 10.68 -14.22 3.77
N PRO A 95 11.82 -13.91 4.40
CA PRO A 95 12.36 -14.73 5.49
C PRO A 95 11.32 -14.99 6.58
N GLY A 96 11.12 -16.27 6.93
CA GLY A 96 10.14 -16.68 7.95
C GLY A 96 8.67 -16.49 7.55
N ARG A 97 8.37 -16.18 6.28
CA ARG A 97 7.02 -16.03 5.75
C ARG A 97 6.66 -17.20 4.83
N ASN A 98 5.37 -17.49 4.76
CA ASN A 98 4.79 -18.37 3.75
C ASN A 98 4.32 -17.54 2.55
N TRP A 99 3.97 -18.21 1.46
CA TRP A 99 3.24 -17.56 0.37
C TRP A 99 1.93 -16.92 0.87
N PRO A 100 1.53 -15.76 0.33
CA PRO A 100 0.26 -15.14 0.65
C PRO A 100 -0.90 -16.03 0.18
N VAL A 101 -2.02 -15.96 0.89
CA VAL A 101 -3.22 -16.75 0.58
C VAL A 101 -3.72 -16.45 -0.84
N ARG A 102 -3.64 -15.18 -1.26
CA ARG A 102 -3.98 -14.73 -2.62
C ARG A 102 -2.91 -13.77 -3.12
N LEU A 103 -2.61 -13.90 -4.40
CA LEU A 103 -1.70 -13.02 -5.13
C LEU A 103 -2.46 -12.37 -6.28
N ALA A 104 -2.25 -11.07 -6.48
CA ALA A 104 -2.74 -10.35 -7.65
C ALA A 104 -1.66 -9.43 -8.20
N PHE A 105 -1.73 -9.12 -9.49
CA PHE A 105 -0.87 -8.18 -10.16
C PHE A 105 -1.70 -6.98 -10.60
N ARG A 106 -1.37 -5.80 -10.10
CA ARG A 106 -1.94 -4.55 -10.60
C ARG A 106 -1.08 -4.07 -11.76
N VAL A 107 -1.70 -3.85 -12.92
CA VAL A 107 -1.02 -3.46 -14.16
C VAL A 107 -1.75 -2.31 -14.81
N LEU A 108 -1.04 -1.47 -15.54
CA LEU A 108 -1.64 -0.41 -16.35
C LEU A 108 -1.79 -0.90 -17.81
N PRO A 109 -3.01 -0.89 -18.38
CA PRO A 109 -3.19 -1.16 -19.80
C PRO A 109 -2.27 -0.32 -20.71
N GLY A 110 -1.78 -0.93 -21.79
CA GLY A 110 -0.82 -0.30 -22.71
C GLY A 110 0.63 -0.21 -22.20
N ARG A 111 0.92 -0.58 -20.94
CA ARG A 111 2.29 -0.60 -20.41
C ARG A 111 3.15 -1.71 -21.01
N PHE A 112 2.57 -2.87 -21.19
CA PHE A 112 3.13 -4.04 -21.88
C PHE A 112 1.97 -4.93 -22.33
N ALA A 113 2.21 -5.84 -23.27
CA ALA A 113 1.14 -6.64 -23.88
C ALA A 113 0.85 -7.92 -23.09
N VAL A 114 1.88 -8.51 -22.48
CA VAL A 114 1.79 -9.82 -21.84
C VAL A 114 2.46 -9.80 -20.47
N LEU A 115 1.81 -10.44 -19.49
CA LEU A 115 2.40 -10.85 -18.21
C LEU A 115 2.37 -12.37 -18.11
N GLU A 116 3.54 -12.97 -18.02
CA GLU A 116 3.72 -14.41 -17.85
C GLU A 116 4.17 -14.71 -16.42
N VAL A 117 3.49 -15.67 -15.80
CA VAL A 117 3.79 -16.18 -14.47
C VAL A 117 4.11 -17.67 -14.58
N ARG A 118 5.28 -18.09 -14.10
CA ARG A 118 5.68 -19.50 -14.01
C ARG A 118 5.89 -19.88 -12.55
N GLY A 119 5.16 -20.88 -12.10
CA GLY A 119 5.31 -21.51 -10.79
C GLY A 119 5.21 -23.02 -10.92
N GLU A 120 4.24 -23.59 -10.22
CA GLU A 120 3.81 -24.98 -10.43
C GLU A 120 3.07 -25.14 -11.76
N GLU A 121 2.38 -24.08 -12.19
CA GLU A 121 1.77 -23.95 -13.51
C GLU A 121 2.26 -22.68 -14.22
N ARG A 122 2.09 -22.63 -15.54
CA ARG A 122 2.38 -21.46 -16.37
C ARG A 122 1.07 -20.77 -16.73
N VAL A 123 0.96 -19.48 -16.39
CA VAL A 123 -0.19 -18.63 -16.74
C VAL A 123 0.30 -17.43 -17.53
N ILE A 124 -0.44 -17.08 -18.59
CA ILE A 124 -0.16 -15.93 -19.44
C ILE A 124 -1.39 -15.03 -19.41
N PHE A 125 -1.23 -13.82 -18.90
CA PHE A 125 -2.24 -12.77 -18.97
C PHE A 125 -2.00 -11.89 -20.18
N GLN A 126 -3.05 -11.69 -20.97
CA GLN A 126 -3.09 -10.68 -22.03
C GLN A 126 -3.55 -9.36 -21.42
N ILE A 127 -2.77 -8.30 -21.62
CA ILE A 127 -3.07 -6.98 -21.09
C ILE A 127 -3.76 -6.17 -22.20
N PRO A 128 -4.86 -5.46 -21.91
CA PRO A 128 -5.48 -4.58 -22.88
C PRO A 128 -4.47 -3.53 -23.39
N PRO A 129 -4.51 -3.18 -24.69
CA PRO A 129 -3.55 -2.24 -25.27
C PRO A 129 -3.74 -0.80 -24.80
N GLU A 130 -4.91 -0.47 -24.23
CA GLU A 130 -5.26 0.86 -23.76
C GLU A 130 -6.21 0.80 -22.56
N GLY A 131 -6.19 1.87 -21.76
CA GLY A 131 -6.99 2.01 -20.54
C GLY A 131 -6.38 3.05 -19.62
N ALA A 132 -7.23 3.89 -19.02
CA ALA A 132 -6.78 4.97 -18.14
C ALA A 132 -6.47 4.49 -16.72
N ASP A 133 -7.18 3.44 -16.27
CA ASP A 133 -7.11 2.95 -14.91
C ASP A 133 -6.32 1.63 -14.82
N PRO A 134 -5.55 1.42 -13.74
CA PRO A 134 -4.94 0.12 -13.47
C PRO A 134 -5.99 -0.98 -13.30
N ILE A 135 -5.65 -2.18 -13.78
CA ILE A 135 -6.47 -3.39 -13.63
C ILE A 135 -5.75 -4.40 -12.74
N GLU A 136 -6.51 -5.21 -12.01
CA GLU A 136 -5.97 -6.27 -11.17
C GLU A 136 -6.18 -7.65 -11.79
N LEU A 137 -5.08 -8.39 -11.90
CA LEU A 137 -5.02 -9.74 -12.44
C LEU A 137 -4.82 -10.70 -11.27
N GLN A 138 -5.89 -11.37 -10.85
CA GLN A 138 -5.79 -12.35 -9.78
C GLN A 138 -5.14 -13.63 -10.29
N LEU A 139 -4.13 -14.11 -9.57
CA LEU A 139 -3.49 -15.37 -9.88
C LEU A 139 -4.40 -16.53 -9.50
N GLY A 140 -4.64 -17.43 -10.44
CA GLY A 140 -5.52 -18.58 -10.25
C GLY A 140 -4.98 -19.57 -9.21
N PRO A 141 -5.86 -20.42 -8.65
CA PRO A 141 -5.41 -21.55 -7.83
C PRO A 141 -4.58 -22.51 -8.70
N GLY A 142 -3.54 -23.13 -8.13
CA GLY A 142 -2.69 -24.10 -8.83
C GLY A 142 -1.35 -23.55 -9.33
N VAL A 143 -1.24 -22.24 -9.56
CA VAL A 143 0.04 -21.63 -9.99
C VAL A 143 1.10 -21.68 -8.90
N TYR A 144 0.66 -21.61 -7.64
CA TYR A 144 1.53 -21.77 -6.48
C TYR A 144 0.80 -22.44 -5.31
N SER A 145 1.59 -23.05 -4.44
CA SER A 145 1.21 -23.64 -3.16
C SER A 145 2.21 -23.24 -2.08
N SER A 146 1.99 -23.68 -0.84
CA SER A 146 2.97 -23.50 0.24
C SER A 146 4.33 -24.17 -0.04
N ARG A 147 4.41 -25.11 -1.01
CA ARG A 147 5.63 -25.82 -1.39
C ARG A 147 6.36 -25.18 -2.57
N THR A 148 5.76 -24.22 -3.25
CA THR A 148 6.39 -23.53 -4.37
C THR A 148 7.67 -22.85 -3.91
N ALA A 149 8.80 -23.13 -4.55
CA ALA A 149 10.08 -22.54 -4.15
C ALA A 149 10.22 -21.08 -4.59
N ARG A 150 9.71 -20.75 -5.78
CA ARG A 150 9.74 -19.42 -6.38
C ARG A 150 8.66 -19.27 -7.45
N LEU A 151 8.27 -18.05 -7.75
CA LEU A 151 7.55 -17.68 -8.96
C LEU A 151 8.48 -16.89 -9.87
N GLU A 152 8.43 -17.15 -11.16
CA GLU A 152 9.10 -16.35 -12.18
C GLU A 152 8.06 -15.51 -12.90
N LEU A 153 8.30 -14.21 -12.95
CA LEU A 153 7.42 -13.24 -13.57
C LEU A 153 8.18 -12.58 -14.72
N GLU A 154 7.58 -12.58 -15.91
CA GLU A 154 8.15 -11.96 -17.11
C GLU A 154 7.07 -11.14 -17.81
N TRP A 155 7.42 -9.95 -18.29
CA TRP A 155 6.48 -9.10 -19.04
C TRP A 155 7.14 -8.47 -20.26
N GLY A 156 6.32 -8.17 -21.27
CA GLY A 156 6.81 -7.59 -22.51
C GLY A 156 5.78 -7.61 -23.65
N SER A 157 6.28 -7.60 -24.89
CA SER A 157 5.50 -7.50 -26.12
C SER A 157 4.86 -8.82 -26.61
N GLY A 158 5.00 -9.92 -25.85
CA GLY A 158 4.32 -11.19 -26.14
C GLY A 158 5.12 -12.23 -26.95
N GLN A 159 6.39 -11.97 -27.28
CA GLN A 159 7.30 -13.03 -27.73
C GLN A 159 7.96 -13.68 -26.51
N SER A 160 7.29 -14.66 -25.90
CA SER A 160 7.95 -15.59 -24.99
C SER A 160 9.06 -16.29 -25.78
N GLY A 161 10.31 -15.99 -25.48
CA GLY A 161 11.48 -16.54 -26.17
C GLY A 161 11.52 -18.07 -26.13
N GLY A 162 11.14 -18.71 -27.23
CA GLY A 162 11.66 -19.99 -27.64
C GLY A 162 12.60 -19.76 -28.82
N PRO A 163 13.74 -20.49 -28.93
CA PRO A 163 14.59 -20.35 -30.09
C PRO A 163 13.81 -20.75 -31.35
N VAL A 164 13.70 -19.82 -32.31
CA VAL A 164 13.43 -20.18 -33.70
C VAL A 164 14.71 -20.85 -34.18
N ARG A 165 14.59 -22.13 -34.55
CA ARG A 165 15.68 -22.97 -35.06
C ARG A 165 16.34 -22.38 -36.29
#